data_AF-A0A4R2ZW68-F1
#
_entry.id   AF-A0A4R2ZW68-F1
#
_cell.length_a   1.000
_cell.length_b   1.000
_cell.length_c   1.000
_cell.angle_alpha   90.00
_cell.angle_beta   90.00
_cell.angle_gamma   90.00
#
_symmetry.space_group_name_H-M   'P 1'
#
loop_
_entity.id
_entity.type
_entity.pdbx_description
1 polymer ?
#
loop_
_entity_poly.entity_id
_entity_poly.type
_entity_poly.pdbx_seq_one_letter_code
_entity_poly.pdbx_strand_id
1 'polypeptide(L)'
;MALGASHRLTDGVAAVETMTRFALAVLALASGVYTYLGARTILDGSPTAVFFAAIIYSFSVSVGIYAFWSYMMRFYPHVTSRSGRTGLLAVMAAGCAMILAMSSWLNAAALAGSAAVEQHLAQSVEGYTADLDRTYQNALAAQSLLPDIQRASERFSQLAAVERQSGSLTGTTGSGSVVQLLTQMSSQMKSLEGNINASREQVTELVEQGQKRLETMRTLLSTPGPIGPRADQFSTEAVALTNVMAQLSQTSVAPSIRRAADDLSLGFIAPVPDGMAPDLVNRQNQVMETVKASVTAQSKALAKAADEILVRPPVAERRFVPLSPAEAVLEYASDFIPAWAGAISIDLLPGVMVFILAVVHGAIRRQEEGMPFAERITVAELLETLALQKAISEKAAQTTVAGAPSAEEVALAAAEPRAREEQVADEREAEPFMRDDLHHRTAESDDTHQATNVASFDPGKNPRKGP
;
A
#
# COMPACT_ATOMS: atom_id res chain seq x y z
N MET A 1 -5.56 39.92 41.97
CA MET A 1 -6.37 38.95 41.18
C MET A 1 -5.51 37.91 40.43
N ALA A 2 -4.34 38.27 39.88
CA ALA A 2 -3.48 37.34 39.12
C ALA A 2 -2.96 36.13 39.93
N LEU A 3 -2.56 36.32 41.20
CA LEU A 3 -2.14 35.25 42.12
C LEU A 3 -3.17 34.12 42.23
N GLY A 4 -4.45 34.48 42.36
CA GLY A 4 -5.54 33.52 42.51
C GLY A 4 -5.84 32.73 41.22
N ALA A 5 -5.44 33.21 40.05
CA ALA A 5 -5.61 32.50 38.79
C ALA A 5 -4.47 31.51 38.53
N SER A 6 -3.23 31.90 38.81
CA SER A 6 -2.05 31.02 38.64
C SER A 6 -2.11 29.85 39.62
N HIS A 7 -2.38 30.12 40.90
CA HIS A 7 -2.56 29.08 41.91
C HIS A 7 -3.67 28.09 41.53
N ARG A 8 -4.81 28.56 41.03
CA ARG A 8 -5.90 27.69 40.56
C ARG A 8 -5.49 26.77 39.40
N LEU A 9 -4.65 27.25 38.49
CA LEU A 9 -4.13 26.44 37.39
C LEU A 9 -3.11 25.41 37.90
N THR A 10 -2.22 25.79 38.81
CA THR A 10 -1.25 24.88 39.43
C THR A 10 -1.94 23.79 40.24
N ASP A 11 -2.93 24.15 41.06
CA ASP A 11 -3.75 23.20 41.81
C ASP A 11 -4.53 22.28 40.86
N GLY A 12 -5.05 22.83 39.76
CA GLY A 12 -5.73 22.06 38.72
C GLY A 12 -4.81 21.05 38.03
N VAL A 13 -3.57 21.41 37.72
CA VAL A 13 -2.56 20.49 37.16
C VAL A 13 -2.25 19.38 38.14
N ALA A 14 -2.00 19.70 39.41
CA ALA A 14 -1.73 18.71 40.46
C ALA A 14 -2.91 17.75 40.66
N ALA A 15 -4.14 18.27 40.64
CA ALA A 15 -5.35 17.46 40.77
C ALA A 15 -5.54 16.48 39.58
N VAL A 16 -5.15 16.88 38.37
CA VAL A 16 -5.32 16.08 37.16
C VAL A 16 -4.10 15.19 36.87
N GLU A 17 -2.97 15.39 37.54
CA GLU A 17 -1.74 14.62 37.32
C GLU A 17 -1.94 13.11 37.54
N THR A 18 -2.56 12.73 38.67
CA THR A 18 -2.84 11.32 38.97
C THR A 18 -3.78 10.73 37.92
N MET A 19 -4.86 11.44 37.58
CA MET A 19 -5.81 11.01 36.55
C MET A 19 -5.13 10.85 35.18
N THR A 20 -4.22 11.76 34.82
CA THR A 20 -3.46 11.74 33.56
C THR A 20 -2.57 10.50 33.47
N ARG A 21 -1.88 10.14 34.56
CA ARG A 21 -1.05 8.92 34.61
C ARG A 21 -1.89 7.66 34.45
N PHE A 22 -3.04 7.60 35.12
CA PHE A 22 -3.97 6.48 34.97
C PHE A 22 -4.56 6.40 33.56
N ALA A 23 -4.98 7.52 32.98
CA ALA A 23 -5.50 7.59 31.62
C ALA A 23 -4.46 7.11 30.60
N LEU A 24 -3.20 7.56 30.74
CA LEU A 24 -2.12 7.08 29.88
C LEU A 24 -1.86 5.58 30.06
N ALA A 25 -1.84 5.08 31.29
CA ALA A 25 -1.66 3.65 31.56
C ALA A 25 -2.78 2.82 30.91
N VAL A 26 -4.03 3.27 30.99
CA VAL A 26 -5.18 2.62 30.36
C VAL A 26 -5.08 2.64 28.84
N LEU A 27 -4.70 3.77 28.23
CA LEU A 27 -4.53 3.88 26.77
C LEU A 27 -3.39 2.99 26.27
N ALA A 28 -2.25 3.00 26.96
CA ALA A 28 -1.11 2.15 26.63
C ALA A 28 -1.43 0.66 26.80
N LEU A 29 -2.20 0.29 27.83
CA LEU A 29 -2.68 -1.07 28.02
C LEU A 29 -3.65 -1.48 26.91
N ALA A 30 -4.60 -0.61 26.56
CA ALA A 30 -5.55 -0.85 25.48
C ALA A 30 -4.82 -1.08 24.15
N SER A 31 -3.87 -0.21 23.79
CA SER A 31 -3.01 -0.38 22.61
C SER A 31 -2.24 -1.71 22.67
N GLY A 32 -1.67 -2.06 23.83
CA GLY A 32 -1.04 -3.37 24.04
C GLY A 32 -1.97 -4.55 23.77
N VAL A 33 -3.19 -4.56 24.33
CA VAL A 33 -4.16 -5.65 24.14
C VAL A 33 -4.55 -5.79 22.67
N TYR A 34 -4.80 -4.69 21.96
CA TYR A 34 -5.13 -4.75 20.54
C TYR A 34 -3.93 -5.16 19.68
N THR A 35 -2.73 -4.70 20.03
CA THR A 35 -1.48 -5.12 19.37
C THR A 35 -1.24 -6.62 19.55
N TYR A 36 -1.57 -7.17 20.72
CA TYR A 36 -1.51 -8.60 20.97
C TYR A 36 -2.45 -9.40 20.06
N LEU A 37 -3.71 -8.97 19.98
CA LEU A 37 -4.72 -9.60 19.14
C LEU A 37 -4.32 -9.53 17.66
N GLY A 38 -3.86 -8.37 17.19
CA GLY A 38 -3.37 -8.18 15.82
C GLY A 38 -2.13 -9.01 15.52
N ALA A 39 -1.10 -8.96 16.38
CA ALA A 39 0.15 -9.69 16.17
C ALA A 39 -0.05 -11.21 16.10
N ARG A 40 -1.02 -11.76 16.85
CA ARG A 40 -1.37 -13.18 16.78
C ARG A 40 -1.85 -13.61 15.39
N THR A 41 -2.38 -12.70 14.58
CA THR A 41 -2.91 -13.00 13.24
C THR A 41 -1.83 -13.09 12.15
N ILE A 42 -0.62 -12.61 12.43
CA ILE A 42 0.50 -12.56 11.45
C ILE A 42 1.67 -13.46 11.83
N LEU A 43 1.70 -13.95 13.07
CA LEU A 43 2.79 -14.79 13.57
C LEU A 43 2.49 -16.25 13.27
N ASP A 44 3.43 -16.89 12.58
CA ASP A 44 3.41 -18.32 12.31
C ASP A 44 4.19 -19.11 13.36
N GLY A 45 3.68 -20.28 13.72
CA GLY A 45 4.36 -21.21 14.62
C GLY A 45 3.41 -22.03 15.49
N SER A 46 3.97 -22.71 16.49
CA SER A 46 3.16 -23.43 17.46
C SER A 46 2.28 -22.45 18.26
N PRO A 47 1.09 -22.85 18.72
CA PRO A 47 0.22 -21.98 19.51
C PRO A 47 0.93 -21.35 20.71
N THR A 48 1.83 -22.09 21.34
CA THR A 48 2.66 -21.63 22.46
C THR A 48 3.66 -20.56 22.03
N ALA A 49 4.37 -20.77 20.91
CA ALA A 49 5.36 -19.80 20.41
C ALA A 49 4.68 -18.48 20.01
N VAL A 50 3.58 -18.56 19.25
CA VAL A 50 2.78 -17.39 18.84
C VAL A 50 2.25 -16.64 20.06
N PHE A 51 1.74 -17.37 21.06
CA PHE A 51 1.25 -16.78 22.30
C PHE A 51 2.34 -15.95 23.02
N PHE A 52 3.53 -16.53 23.25
CA PHE A 52 4.61 -15.83 23.95
C PHE A 52 5.19 -14.69 23.12
N ALA A 53 5.40 -14.87 21.83
CA ALA A 53 5.92 -13.83 20.93
C ALA A 53 4.97 -12.62 20.89
N ALA A 54 3.66 -12.85 20.74
CA ALA A 54 2.68 -11.78 20.74
C ALA A 54 2.63 -11.05 22.10
N ILE A 55 2.75 -11.76 23.24
CA ILE A 55 2.81 -11.12 24.57
C ILE A 55 4.03 -10.21 24.69
N ILE A 56 5.22 -10.72 24.34
CA ILE A 56 6.46 -9.96 24.46
C ILE A 56 6.40 -8.71 23.58
N TYR A 57 5.91 -8.85 22.35
CA TYR A 57 5.73 -7.73 21.42
C TYR A 57 4.74 -6.69 21.96
N SER A 58 3.55 -7.13 22.36
CA SER A 58 2.51 -6.29 22.96
C SER A 58 2.98 -5.53 24.21
N PHE A 59 3.66 -6.22 25.12
CA PHE A 59 4.19 -5.61 26.34
C PHE A 59 5.27 -4.57 26.02
N SER A 60 6.17 -4.87 25.09
CA SER A 60 7.22 -3.94 24.65
C SER A 60 6.62 -2.68 24.03
N VAL A 61 5.62 -2.83 23.16
CA VAL A 61 4.89 -1.71 22.54
C VAL A 61 4.17 -0.88 23.60
N SER A 62 3.44 -1.53 24.52
CA SER A 62 2.69 -0.85 25.59
C SER A 62 3.61 -0.04 26.51
N VAL A 63 4.72 -0.63 26.97
CA VAL A 63 5.73 0.06 27.78
C VAL A 63 6.37 1.19 27.00
N GLY A 64 6.68 0.98 25.72
CA GLY A 64 7.24 2.01 24.83
C GLY A 64 6.32 3.22 24.68
N ILE A 65 5.04 3.00 24.40
CA ILE A 65 4.01 4.05 24.27
C ILE A 65 3.86 4.80 25.61
N TYR A 66 3.73 4.07 26.72
CA TYR A 66 3.62 4.66 28.05
C TYR A 66 4.84 5.51 28.40
N ALA A 67 6.04 4.98 28.19
CA ALA A 67 7.28 5.70 28.46
C ALA A 67 7.38 6.96 27.59
N PHE A 68 7.23 6.82 26.27
CA PHE A 68 7.33 7.92 25.32
C PHE A 68 6.39 9.08 25.69
N TRP A 69 5.11 8.79 25.90
CA TRP A 69 4.14 9.83 26.26
C TRP A 69 4.36 10.40 27.66
N SER A 70 4.84 9.59 28.62
CA SER A 70 5.26 10.08 29.94
C SER A 70 6.40 11.09 29.83
N TYR A 71 7.41 10.80 29.00
CA TYR A 71 8.51 11.73 28.72
C TYR A 71 7.98 13.02 28.06
N MET A 72 7.13 12.90 27.05
CA MET A 72 6.57 14.07 26.37
C MET A 72 5.74 14.96 27.30
N MET A 73 4.85 14.37 28.11
CA MET A 73 4.04 15.11 29.08
C MET A 73 4.90 15.78 30.16
N ARG A 74 6.02 15.17 30.55
CA ARG A 74 6.93 15.72 31.55
C ARG A 74 7.81 16.83 31.01
N PHE A 75 8.43 16.65 29.84
CA PHE A 75 9.48 17.56 29.36
C PHE A 75 8.94 18.68 28.46
N TYR A 76 8.00 18.40 27.56
CA TYR A 76 7.53 19.38 26.58
C TYR A 76 6.93 20.65 27.19
N PRO A 77 6.09 20.60 28.25
CA PRO A 77 5.53 21.81 28.86
C PRO A 77 6.59 22.72 29.49
N HIS A 78 7.72 22.17 29.93
CA HIS A 78 8.76 22.86 30.69
C HIS A 78 9.85 23.50 29.81
N VAL A 79 10.00 23.06 28.55
CA VAL A 79 10.98 23.66 27.64
C VAL A 79 10.47 25.00 27.09
N THR A 80 11.24 26.05 27.38
CA THR A 80 10.92 27.44 27.01
C THR A 80 11.65 27.92 25.75
N SER A 81 12.84 27.38 25.46
CA SER A 81 13.62 27.79 24.29
C SER A 81 12.93 27.39 22.98
N ARG A 82 12.93 28.30 21.99
CA ARG A 82 12.28 28.05 20.69
C ARG A 82 12.88 26.84 19.98
N SER A 83 14.21 26.73 19.99
CA SER A 83 14.94 25.59 19.42
C SER A 83 14.65 24.27 20.15
N GLY A 84 14.57 24.29 21.48
CA GLY A 84 14.23 23.11 22.28
C GLY A 84 12.78 22.65 22.04
N ARG A 85 11.83 23.57 21.94
CA ARG A 85 10.43 23.27 21.63
C ARG A 85 10.28 22.67 20.23
N THR A 86 10.95 23.23 19.23
CA THR A 86 10.93 22.67 17.87
C THR A 86 11.60 21.31 17.81
N GLY A 87 12.71 21.11 18.54
CA GLY A 87 13.38 19.82 18.66
C GLY A 87 12.47 18.75 19.27
N LEU A 88 11.78 19.07 20.37
CA LEU A 88 10.82 18.14 20.98
C LEU A 88 9.59 17.88 20.11
N LEU A 89 9.11 18.85 19.33
CA LEU A 89 8.04 18.60 18.34
C LEU A 89 8.50 17.65 17.24
N ALA A 90 9.74 17.76 16.77
CA ALA A 90 10.31 16.84 15.79
C ALA A 90 10.45 15.42 16.37
N VAL A 91 10.94 15.29 17.60
CA VAL A 91 10.99 14.01 18.34
C VAL A 91 9.58 13.45 18.54
N MET A 92 8.60 14.30 18.87
CA MET A 92 7.22 13.90 19.04
C MET A 92 6.63 13.35 17.74
N ALA A 93 6.85 14.04 16.62
CA ALA A 93 6.38 13.61 15.31
C ALA A 93 7.03 12.29 14.88
N ALA A 94 8.35 12.14 15.09
CA ALA A 94 9.06 10.90 14.84
C ALA A 94 8.53 9.75 15.71
N GLY A 95 8.29 10.01 17.00
CA GLY A 95 7.68 9.05 17.92
C GLY A 95 6.26 8.65 17.51
N CYS A 96 5.42 9.60 17.10
CA CYS A 96 4.09 9.30 16.55
C CYS A 96 4.19 8.38 15.33
N ALA A 97 5.09 8.68 14.38
CA ALA A 97 5.28 7.84 13.20
C ALA A 97 5.74 6.42 13.56
N MET A 98 6.65 6.27 14.53
CA MET A 98 7.08 4.95 15.03
C MET A 98 5.93 4.18 15.69
N ILE A 99 5.12 4.85 16.52
CA ILE A 99 3.96 4.21 17.18
C ILE A 99 2.94 3.76 16.13
N LEU A 100 2.62 4.61 15.14
CA LEU A 100 1.72 4.28 14.04
C LEU A 100 2.21 3.05 13.26
N ALA A 101 3.51 3.00 12.95
CA ALA A 101 4.11 1.89 12.20
C ALA A 101 4.12 0.58 12.98
N MET A 102 4.33 0.63 14.29
CA MET A 102 4.42 -0.57 15.13
C MET A 102 3.07 -1.11 15.60
N SER A 103 2.09 -0.23 15.87
CA SER A 103 0.88 -0.58 16.63
C SER A 103 -0.42 -0.31 15.88
N SER A 104 -0.59 0.86 15.25
CA SER A 104 -1.93 1.29 14.79
C SER A 104 -2.55 0.35 13.75
N TRP A 105 -1.78 -0.21 12.82
CA TRP A 105 -2.32 -1.16 11.84
C TRP A 105 -2.71 -2.51 12.48
N LEU A 106 -1.96 -2.99 13.48
CA LEU A 106 -2.31 -4.18 14.26
C LEU A 106 -3.52 -3.94 15.14
N ASN A 107 -3.66 -2.73 15.69
CA ASN A 107 -4.83 -2.33 16.45
C ASN A 107 -6.07 -2.28 15.54
N ALA A 108 -5.94 -1.76 14.32
CA ALA A 108 -6.99 -1.78 13.32
C ALA A 108 -7.35 -3.22 12.90
N ALA A 109 -6.35 -4.09 12.72
CA ALA A 109 -6.55 -5.52 12.46
C ALA A 109 -7.31 -6.23 13.59
N ALA A 110 -7.03 -5.89 14.85
CA ALA A 110 -7.75 -6.46 15.98
C ALA A 110 -9.21 -5.99 16.06
N LEU A 111 -9.50 -4.75 15.63
CA LEU A 111 -10.84 -4.17 15.66
C LEU A 111 -11.72 -4.61 14.48
N ALA A 112 -11.15 -4.67 13.27
CA ALA A 112 -11.91 -4.86 12.03
C ALA A 112 -11.41 -6.02 11.16
N GLY A 113 -10.37 -6.74 11.57
CA GLY A 113 -9.73 -7.79 10.76
C GLY A 113 -10.69 -8.86 10.28
N SER A 114 -11.61 -9.32 11.12
CA SER A 114 -12.60 -10.32 10.70
C SER A 114 -13.58 -9.78 9.67
N ALA A 115 -14.05 -8.54 9.85
CA ALA A 115 -14.95 -7.90 8.89
C ALA A 115 -14.26 -7.61 7.56
N ALA A 116 -12.96 -7.26 7.59
CA ALA A 116 -12.17 -7.04 6.38
C ALA A 116 -11.94 -8.33 5.59
N VAL A 117 -11.72 -9.45 6.27
CA VAL A 117 -11.68 -10.77 5.61
C VAL A 117 -13.05 -11.11 5.01
N GLU A 118 -14.15 -10.88 5.73
CA GLU A 118 -15.50 -11.10 5.19
C GLU A 118 -15.76 -10.26 3.92
N GLN A 119 -15.32 -9.00 3.90
CA GLN A 119 -15.36 -8.15 2.71
C GLN A 119 -14.55 -8.74 1.55
N HIS A 120 -13.33 -9.23 1.81
CA HIS A 120 -12.51 -9.89 0.81
C HIS A 120 -13.20 -11.13 0.20
N LEU A 121 -13.79 -11.97 1.05
CA LEU A 121 -14.52 -13.15 0.62
C LEU A 121 -15.77 -12.78 -0.19
N ALA A 122 -16.50 -11.73 0.22
CA ALA A 122 -17.70 -11.27 -0.46
C ALA A 122 -17.39 -10.78 -1.89
N GLN A 123 -16.38 -9.92 -2.05
CA GLN A 123 -15.93 -9.47 -3.36
C GLN A 123 -15.41 -10.61 -4.23
N SER A 124 -14.73 -11.60 -3.61
CA SER A 124 -14.28 -12.80 -4.32
C SER A 124 -15.44 -13.62 -4.88
N VAL A 125 -16.52 -13.83 -4.11
CA VAL A 125 -17.72 -14.55 -4.60
C VAL A 125 -18.38 -13.82 -5.75
N GLU A 126 -18.50 -12.49 -5.67
CA GLU A 126 -19.07 -11.69 -6.76
C GLU A 126 -18.26 -11.87 -8.05
N GLY A 127 -16.92 -11.77 -7.94
CA GLY A 127 -16.04 -12.02 -9.05
C GLY A 127 -16.19 -13.43 -9.63
N TYR A 128 -16.20 -14.46 -8.78
CA TYR A 128 -16.37 -15.85 -9.22
C TYR A 128 -17.74 -16.10 -9.87
N THR A 129 -18.78 -15.43 -9.40
CA THR A 129 -20.12 -15.51 -10.01
C THR A 129 -20.08 -14.95 -11.43
N ALA A 130 -19.51 -13.76 -11.60
CA ALA A 130 -19.38 -13.13 -12.92
C ALA A 130 -18.53 -13.96 -13.90
N ASP A 131 -17.46 -14.60 -13.40
CA ASP A 131 -16.59 -15.44 -14.22
C ASP A 131 -17.27 -16.76 -14.62
N LEU A 132 -18.03 -17.39 -13.71
CA LEU A 132 -18.82 -18.59 -14.03
C LEU A 132 -19.88 -18.25 -15.10
N ASP A 133 -20.60 -17.14 -14.93
CA ASP A 133 -21.61 -16.68 -15.88
C ASP A 133 -20.99 -16.40 -17.25
N ARG A 134 -19.85 -15.72 -17.32
CA ARG A 134 -19.15 -15.46 -18.58
C ARG A 134 -18.68 -16.75 -19.25
N THR A 135 -18.15 -17.70 -18.48
CA THR A 135 -17.69 -19.00 -18.99
C THR A 135 -18.88 -19.80 -19.54
N TYR A 136 -20.02 -19.79 -18.83
CA TYR A 136 -21.24 -20.42 -19.28
C TYR A 136 -21.79 -19.80 -20.58
N GLN A 137 -21.83 -18.47 -20.69
CA GLN A 137 -22.25 -17.79 -21.91
C GLN A 137 -21.35 -18.12 -23.12
N ASN A 138 -20.04 -18.26 -22.90
CA ASN A 138 -19.12 -18.71 -23.94
C ASN A 138 -19.40 -20.16 -24.37
N ALA A 139 -19.71 -21.06 -23.43
CA ALA A 139 -20.07 -22.44 -23.72
C ALA A 139 -21.41 -22.57 -24.48
N LEU A 140 -22.41 -21.75 -24.15
CA LEU A 140 -23.70 -21.70 -24.84
C LEU A 140 -23.60 -21.21 -26.29
N ALA A 141 -22.58 -20.39 -26.61
CA ALA A 141 -22.43 -19.82 -27.94
C ALA A 141 -22.38 -20.89 -29.05
N ALA A 142 -21.68 -22.00 -28.81
CA ALA A 142 -21.61 -23.13 -29.74
C ALA A 142 -22.96 -23.85 -29.92
N GLN A 143 -23.81 -23.85 -28.89
CA GLN A 143 -25.13 -24.49 -28.95
C GLN A 143 -26.10 -23.70 -29.84
N SER A 144 -25.89 -22.39 -30.03
CA SER A 144 -26.71 -21.58 -30.94
C SER A 144 -26.61 -22.02 -32.41
N LEU A 145 -25.56 -22.76 -32.78
CA LEU A 145 -25.35 -23.29 -34.13
C LEU A 145 -26.09 -24.61 -34.37
N LEU A 146 -26.61 -25.25 -33.32
CA LEU A 146 -27.29 -26.55 -33.41
C LEU A 146 -28.47 -26.55 -34.39
N PRO A 147 -29.40 -25.56 -34.37
CA PRO A 147 -30.52 -25.54 -35.31
C PRO A 147 -30.06 -25.40 -36.77
N ASP A 148 -28.94 -24.72 -37.03
CA ASP A 148 -28.40 -24.56 -38.37
C ASP A 148 -27.78 -25.86 -38.88
N ILE A 149 -27.07 -26.59 -38.01
CA ILE A 149 -26.50 -27.91 -38.30
C ILE A 149 -27.61 -28.94 -38.57
N GLN A 150 -28.67 -28.94 -37.76
CA GLN A 150 -29.83 -29.81 -37.94
C GLN A 150 -30.53 -29.55 -39.28
N ARG A 151 -30.82 -28.28 -39.59
CA ARG A 151 -31.42 -27.90 -40.88
C ARG A 151 -30.55 -28.28 -42.07
N ALA A 152 -29.22 -28.12 -41.97
CA ALA A 152 -28.30 -28.52 -43.01
C ALA A 152 -28.29 -30.05 -43.20
N SER A 153 -28.23 -30.81 -42.10
CA SER A 153 -28.29 -32.27 -42.09
C SER A 153 -29.54 -32.82 -42.77
N GLU A 154 -30.71 -32.27 -42.42
CA GLU A 154 -32.00 -32.65 -43.01
C GLU A 154 -32.04 -32.37 -44.50
N ARG A 155 -31.61 -31.16 -44.92
CA ARG A 155 -31.54 -30.78 -46.33
C ARG A 155 -30.66 -31.72 -47.14
N PHE A 156 -29.46 -32.05 -46.67
CA PHE A 156 -28.58 -33.01 -47.37
C PHE A 156 -29.21 -34.41 -47.45
N SER A 157 -29.88 -34.86 -46.38
CA SER A 157 -30.56 -36.16 -46.37
C SER A 157 -31.74 -36.23 -47.35
N GLN A 158 -32.53 -35.16 -47.43
CA GLN A 158 -33.67 -35.06 -48.37
C GLN A 158 -33.17 -35.00 -49.81
N LEU A 159 -32.14 -34.20 -50.07
CA LEU A 159 -31.56 -34.07 -51.40
C LEU A 159 -30.97 -35.41 -51.88
N ALA A 160 -30.32 -36.18 -50.99
CA ALA A 160 -29.86 -37.52 -51.29
C ALA A 160 -31.01 -38.51 -51.58
N ALA A 161 -32.13 -38.39 -50.88
CA ALA A 161 -33.31 -39.25 -51.07
C ALA A 161 -34.02 -38.96 -52.40
N VAL A 162 -34.25 -37.68 -52.71
CA VAL A 162 -34.84 -37.23 -53.97
C VAL A 162 -33.98 -37.69 -55.15
N GLU A 163 -32.66 -37.54 -55.05
CA GLU A 163 -31.75 -37.97 -56.10
C GLU A 163 -31.75 -39.49 -56.32
N ARG A 164 -31.78 -40.26 -55.23
CA ARG A 164 -31.87 -41.73 -55.31
C ARG A 164 -33.15 -42.21 -55.97
N GLN A 165 -34.30 -41.58 -55.67
CA GLN A 165 -35.63 -42.03 -56.11
C GLN A 165 -36.01 -41.54 -57.50
N SER A 166 -35.67 -40.30 -57.83
CA SER A 166 -36.14 -39.63 -59.04
C SER A 166 -35.03 -39.26 -60.02
N GLY A 167 -33.77 -39.27 -59.58
CA GLY A 167 -32.66 -38.75 -60.36
C GLY A 167 -32.87 -37.29 -60.77
N SER A 168 -33.67 -36.51 -60.01
CA SER A 168 -34.11 -35.18 -60.46
C SER A 168 -32.97 -34.19 -60.67
N LEU A 169 -31.82 -34.39 -60.04
CA LEU A 169 -30.65 -33.54 -60.20
C LEU A 169 -29.80 -34.04 -61.37
N THR A 170 -29.39 -35.31 -61.41
CA THR A 170 -28.48 -35.82 -62.47
C THR A 170 -29.17 -36.36 -63.73
N GLY A 171 -30.49 -36.57 -63.69
CA GLY A 171 -31.28 -37.21 -64.75
C GLY A 171 -31.26 -38.75 -64.72
N THR A 172 -30.62 -39.36 -63.72
CA THR A 172 -30.53 -40.82 -63.56
C THR A 172 -30.84 -41.25 -62.13
N THR A 173 -31.70 -42.24 -61.96
CA THR A 173 -32.05 -42.83 -60.65
C THR A 173 -30.97 -43.80 -60.17
N GLY A 174 -30.63 -43.79 -58.88
CA GLY A 174 -29.72 -44.78 -58.29
C GLY A 174 -28.81 -44.24 -57.19
N SER A 175 -27.92 -45.08 -56.68
CA SER A 175 -26.94 -44.75 -55.63
C SER A 175 -25.64 -44.19 -56.21
N GLY A 176 -25.75 -43.18 -57.09
CA GLY A 176 -24.61 -42.56 -57.73
C GLY A 176 -23.72 -41.76 -56.78
N SER A 177 -22.63 -41.23 -57.33
CA SER A 177 -21.63 -40.38 -56.69
C SER A 177 -22.20 -39.23 -55.84
N VAL A 178 -23.19 -38.50 -56.38
CA VAL A 178 -23.87 -37.37 -55.71
C VAL A 178 -24.60 -37.84 -54.44
N VAL A 179 -25.28 -38.98 -54.51
CA VAL A 179 -26.03 -39.55 -53.38
C VAL A 179 -25.08 -39.96 -52.25
N GLN A 180 -23.92 -40.54 -52.58
CA GLN A 180 -22.91 -40.92 -51.58
C GLN A 180 -22.36 -39.69 -50.85
N LEU A 181 -22.02 -38.63 -51.59
CA LEU A 181 -21.53 -37.37 -51.03
C LEU A 181 -22.55 -36.72 -50.09
N LEU A 182 -23.80 -36.56 -50.54
CA LEU A 182 -24.86 -35.96 -49.72
C LEU A 182 -25.16 -36.79 -48.46
N THR A 183 -25.08 -38.13 -48.58
CA THR A 183 -25.24 -39.04 -47.44
C THR A 183 -24.09 -38.88 -46.44
N GLN A 184 -22.84 -38.78 -46.92
CA GLN A 184 -21.66 -38.53 -46.09
C GLN A 184 -21.76 -37.19 -45.34
N MET A 185 -22.16 -36.12 -46.03
CA MET A 185 -22.33 -34.80 -45.43
C MET A 185 -23.43 -34.79 -44.36
N SER A 186 -24.57 -35.42 -44.63
CA SER A 186 -25.63 -35.59 -43.62
C SER A 186 -25.12 -36.37 -42.40
N SER A 187 -24.34 -37.45 -42.61
CA SER A 187 -23.73 -38.22 -41.52
C SER A 187 -22.75 -37.39 -40.67
N GLN A 188 -21.90 -36.59 -41.30
CA GLN A 188 -20.97 -35.68 -40.61
C GLN A 188 -21.73 -34.64 -39.77
N MET A 189 -22.79 -34.03 -40.32
CA MET A 189 -23.62 -33.07 -39.58
C MET A 189 -24.35 -33.73 -38.42
N LYS A 190 -24.86 -34.97 -38.57
CA LYS A 190 -25.46 -35.75 -37.47
C LYS A 190 -24.44 -36.10 -36.38
N SER A 191 -23.20 -36.42 -36.75
CA SER A 191 -22.14 -36.66 -35.78
C SER A 191 -21.82 -35.38 -35.00
N LEU A 192 -21.76 -34.22 -35.67
CA LEU A 192 -21.56 -32.93 -35.02
C LEU A 192 -22.72 -32.56 -34.09
N GLU A 193 -23.96 -32.80 -34.52
CA GLU A 193 -25.15 -32.67 -33.69
C GLU A 193 -25.06 -33.52 -32.41
N GLY A 194 -24.66 -34.80 -32.54
CA GLY A 194 -24.44 -35.69 -31.40
C GLY A 194 -23.40 -35.16 -30.42
N ASN A 195 -22.27 -34.64 -30.93
CA ASN A 195 -21.21 -34.05 -30.10
C ASN A 195 -21.67 -32.77 -29.38
N ILE A 196 -22.45 -31.92 -30.04
CA ILE A 196 -23.01 -30.71 -29.44
C ILE A 196 -24.02 -31.07 -28.34
N ASN A 197 -24.87 -32.08 -28.56
CA ASN A 197 -25.82 -32.53 -27.55
C ASN A 197 -25.12 -33.14 -26.33
N ALA A 198 -24.07 -33.96 -26.52
CA ALA A 198 -23.27 -34.49 -25.43
C ALA A 198 -22.54 -33.38 -24.65
N SER A 199 -21.96 -32.40 -25.35
CA SER A 199 -21.35 -31.22 -24.72
C SER A 199 -22.38 -30.40 -23.93
N ARG A 200 -23.61 -30.24 -24.43
CA ARG A 200 -24.68 -29.52 -23.74
C ARG A 200 -25.04 -30.16 -22.40
N GLU A 201 -25.11 -31.48 -22.34
CA GLU A 201 -25.34 -32.22 -21.10
C GLU A 201 -24.20 -31.97 -20.10
N GLN A 202 -22.95 -32.12 -20.54
CA GLN A 202 -21.76 -31.84 -19.71
C GLN A 202 -21.69 -30.38 -19.22
N VAL A 203 -21.99 -29.41 -20.09
CA VAL A 203 -22.04 -27.98 -19.74
C VAL A 203 -23.09 -27.74 -18.66
N THR A 204 -24.26 -28.37 -18.77
CA THR A 204 -25.34 -28.22 -17.77
C THR A 204 -24.92 -28.76 -16.42
N GLU A 205 -24.31 -29.95 -16.39
CA GLU A 205 -23.80 -30.58 -15.17
C GLU A 205 -22.70 -29.73 -14.51
N LEU A 206 -21.73 -29.24 -15.28
CA LEU A 206 -20.64 -28.40 -14.77
C LEU A 206 -21.15 -27.08 -14.18
N VAL A 207 -22.14 -26.46 -14.82
CA VAL A 207 -22.73 -25.20 -14.33
C VAL A 207 -23.50 -25.43 -13.04
N GLU A 208 -24.27 -26.51 -12.93
CA GLU A 208 -24.95 -26.89 -11.69
C GLU A 208 -23.94 -27.13 -10.56
N GLN A 209 -22.85 -27.84 -10.83
CA GLN A 209 -21.77 -28.01 -9.87
C GLN A 209 -21.15 -26.67 -9.46
N GLY A 210 -20.89 -25.77 -10.41
CA GLY A 210 -20.38 -24.42 -10.14
C GLY A 210 -21.32 -23.57 -9.28
N GLN A 211 -22.62 -23.62 -9.58
CA GLN A 211 -23.65 -22.91 -8.80
C GLN A 211 -23.75 -23.43 -7.37
N LYS A 212 -23.69 -24.76 -7.18
CA LYS A 212 -23.69 -25.37 -5.84
C LYS A 212 -22.46 -24.95 -5.03
N ARG A 213 -21.28 -24.83 -5.65
CA ARG A 213 -20.08 -24.32 -4.98
C ARG A 213 -20.24 -22.86 -4.57
N LEU A 214 -20.77 -22.02 -5.46
CA LEU A 214 -21.07 -20.63 -5.13
C LEU A 214 -22.08 -20.50 -3.99
N GLU A 215 -23.08 -21.37 -3.91
CA GLU A 215 -24.02 -21.46 -2.79
C GLU A 215 -23.31 -21.81 -1.48
N THR A 216 -22.42 -22.82 -1.49
CA THR A 216 -21.58 -23.15 -0.33
C THR A 216 -20.73 -21.95 0.10
N MET A 217 -20.08 -21.26 -0.85
CA MET A 217 -19.27 -20.07 -0.56
C MET A 217 -20.10 -18.95 0.09
N ARG A 218 -21.31 -18.68 -0.42
CA ARG A 218 -22.24 -17.70 0.18
C ARG A 218 -22.71 -18.14 1.57
N THR A 219 -22.90 -19.43 1.77
CA THR A 219 -23.25 -20.00 3.09
C THR A 219 -22.11 -19.77 4.09
N LEU A 220 -20.87 -20.02 3.71
CA LEU A 220 -19.68 -19.76 4.54
C LEU A 220 -19.57 -18.28 4.94
N LEU A 221 -19.88 -17.37 4.02
CA LEU A 221 -19.95 -15.93 4.29
C LEU A 221 -21.03 -15.57 5.31
N SER A 222 -22.25 -16.10 5.15
CA SER A 222 -23.39 -15.77 6.02
C SER A 222 -23.37 -16.46 7.40
N THR A 223 -22.60 -17.54 7.54
CA THR A 223 -22.58 -18.35 8.77
C THR A 223 -21.90 -17.58 9.92
N PRO A 224 -22.58 -17.35 11.06
CA PRO A 224 -21.94 -16.72 12.21
C PRO A 224 -20.79 -17.57 12.77
N GLY A 225 -19.74 -16.92 13.29
CA GLY A 225 -18.65 -17.60 13.97
C GLY A 225 -17.26 -17.13 13.56
N PRO A 226 -16.19 -17.83 14.01
CA PRO A 226 -14.82 -17.44 13.71
C PRO A 226 -14.56 -17.47 12.20
N ILE A 227 -13.96 -16.39 11.68
CA ILE A 227 -13.74 -16.25 10.23
C ILE A 227 -12.61 -17.14 9.71
N GLY A 228 -11.59 -17.45 10.52
CA GLY A 228 -10.41 -18.22 10.07
C GLY A 228 -10.77 -19.56 9.42
N PRO A 229 -11.41 -20.50 10.14
CA PRO A 229 -11.79 -21.79 9.56
C PRO A 229 -12.76 -21.66 8.37
N ARG A 230 -13.61 -20.63 8.36
CA ARG A 230 -14.54 -20.35 7.25
C ARG A 230 -13.79 -19.90 6.00
N ALA A 231 -12.77 -19.05 6.16
CA ALA A 231 -11.91 -18.60 5.07
C ALA A 231 -11.07 -19.76 4.49
N ASP A 232 -10.61 -20.70 5.32
CA ASP A 232 -9.91 -21.90 4.85
C ASP A 232 -10.82 -22.80 4.00
N GLN A 233 -12.06 -23.03 4.46
CA GLN A 233 -13.07 -23.77 3.69
C GLN A 233 -13.43 -23.04 2.40
N PHE A 234 -13.55 -21.72 2.45
CA PHE A 234 -13.81 -20.90 1.26
C PHE A 234 -12.70 -21.05 0.22
N SER A 235 -11.43 -21.05 0.65
CA SER A 235 -10.27 -21.27 -0.24
C SER A 235 -10.39 -22.60 -0.98
N THR A 236 -10.82 -23.66 -0.29
CA THR A 236 -11.05 -24.97 -0.89
C THR A 236 -12.13 -24.93 -1.98
N GLU A 237 -13.25 -24.27 -1.70
CA GLU A 237 -14.33 -24.11 -2.69
C GLU A 237 -13.92 -23.21 -3.86
N ALA A 238 -13.14 -22.16 -3.62
CA ALA A 238 -12.64 -21.27 -4.67
C ALA A 238 -11.74 -22.01 -5.67
N VAL A 239 -10.83 -22.86 -5.19
CA VAL A 239 -10.00 -23.72 -6.05
C VAL A 239 -10.87 -24.71 -6.82
N ALA A 240 -11.83 -25.34 -6.15
CA ALA A 240 -12.70 -26.32 -6.79
C ALA A 240 -13.62 -25.69 -7.85
N LEU A 241 -14.12 -24.48 -7.62
CA LEU A 241 -14.88 -23.70 -8.60
C LEU A 241 -14.02 -23.28 -9.78
N THR A 242 -12.76 -22.89 -9.54
CA THR A 242 -11.80 -22.58 -10.61
C THR A 242 -11.58 -23.80 -11.52
N ASN A 243 -11.48 -25.00 -10.94
CA ASN A 243 -11.39 -26.24 -11.72
C ASN A 243 -12.65 -26.51 -12.54
N VAL A 244 -13.85 -26.26 -12.00
CA VAL A 244 -15.11 -26.38 -12.75
C VAL A 244 -15.15 -25.42 -13.93
N MET A 245 -14.75 -24.15 -13.74
CA MET A 245 -14.69 -23.18 -14.83
C MET A 245 -13.65 -23.56 -15.90
N ALA A 246 -12.49 -24.09 -15.49
CA ALA A 246 -11.48 -24.59 -16.42
C ALA A 246 -12.02 -25.75 -17.26
N GLN A 247 -12.72 -26.72 -16.64
CA GLN A 247 -13.38 -27.82 -17.35
C GLN A 247 -14.45 -27.28 -18.31
N LEU A 248 -15.28 -26.35 -17.86
CA LEU A 248 -16.33 -25.73 -18.68
C LEU A 248 -15.75 -25.03 -19.92
N SER A 249 -14.60 -24.35 -19.77
CA SER A 249 -13.89 -23.74 -20.89
C SER A 249 -13.29 -24.79 -21.85
N GLN A 250 -12.92 -25.97 -21.37
CA GLN A 250 -12.37 -27.07 -22.18
C GLN A 250 -13.45 -27.88 -22.91
N THR A 251 -14.70 -27.90 -22.42
CA THR A 251 -15.84 -28.59 -23.05
C THR A 251 -16.35 -27.90 -24.34
N SER A 252 -15.70 -26.81 -24.78
CA SER A 252 -16.07 -26.09 -26.00
C SER A 252 -15.98 -26.95 -27.26
N VAL A 253 -17.07 -27.03 -28.03
CA VAL A 253 -17.16 -27.75 -29.31
C VAL A 253 -16.74 -26.88 -30.49
N ALA A 254 -16.49 -25.58 -30.28
CA ALA A 254 -16.17 -24.63 -31.36
C ALA A 254 -14.99 -25.07 -32.26
N PRO A 255 -13.87 -25.62 -31.73
CA PRO A 255 -12.80 -26.15 -32.57
C PRO A 255 -13.24 -27.32 -33.46
N SER A 256 -14.10 -28.20 -32.94
CA SER A 256 -14.65 -29.35 -33.68
C SER A 256 -15.60 -28.90 -34.79
N ILE A 257 -16.44 -27.89 -34.52
CA ILE A 257 -17.33 -27.28 -35.53
C ILE A 257 -16.50 -26.64 -36.64
N ARG A 258 -15.44 -25.90 -36.28
CA ARG A 258 -14.54 -25.29 -37.27
C ARG A 258 -13.87 -26.35 -38.15
N ARG A 259 -13.32 -27.41 -37.55
CA ARG A 259 -12.69 -28.50 -38.30
C ARG A 259 -13.69 -29.20 -39.22
N ALA A 260 -14.89 -29.50 -38.74
CA ALA A 260 -15.95 -30.09 -39.56
C ALA A 260 -16.35 -29.19 -40.74
N ALA A 261 -16.37 -27.87 -40.54
CA ALA A 261 -16.62 -26.91 -41.62
C ALA A 261 -15.50 -26.91 -42.67
N ASP A 262 -14.23 -26.95 -42.25
CA ASP A 262 -13.08 -27.03 -43.15
C ASP A 262 -13.09 -28.35 -43.95
N ASP A 263 -13.35 -29.48 -43.28
CA ASP A 263 -13.47 -30.81 -43.89
C ASP A 263 -14.62 -30.89 -44.91
N LEU A 264 -15.74 -30.22 -44.65
CA LEU A 264 -16.87 -30.14 -45.57
C LEU A 264 -16.50 -29.43 -46.89
N SER A 265 -15.57 -28.48 -46.83
CA SER A 265 -15.08 -27.75 -48.01
C SER A 265 -14.02 -28.53 -48.81
N LEU A 266 -13.19 -29.32 -48.12
CA LEU A 266 -12.05 -30.06 -48.69
C LEU A 266 -12.41 -31.48 -49.13
N GLY A 267 -13.38 -32.12 -48.47
CA GLY A 267 -13.80 -33.51 -48.72
C GLY A 267 -14.50 -33.74 -50.06
N PHE A 268 -14.64 -32.70 -50.88
CA PHE A 268 -15.18 -32.79 -52.22
C PHE A 268 -14.15 -33.39 -53.19
N ILE A 269 -14.11 -34.72 -53.28
CA ILE A 269 -13.49 -35.43 -54.42
C ILE A 269 -14.64 -35.79 -55.35
N ALA A 270 -14.75 -35.12 -56.50
CA ALA A 270 -15.76 -35.45 -57.50
C ALA A 270 -15.59 -36.92 -57.93
N PRO A 271 -16.53 -37.83 -57.64
CA PRO A 271 -16.38 -39.20 -58.07
C PRO A 271 -16.54 -39.26 -59.60
N VAL A 272 -15.76 -40.14 -60.25
CA VAL A 272 -15.72 -40.23 -61.71
C VAL A 272 -17.12 -40.56 -62.24
N PRO A 273 -17.68 -39.77 -63.16
CA PRO A 273 -18.97 -40.04 -63.78
C PRO A 273 -18.99 -41.43 -64.43
N ASP A 274 -19.92 -42.27 -64.00
CA ASP A 274 -20.16 -43.64 -64.45
C ASP A 274 -21.09 -43.71 -65.68
N GLY A 275 -21.47 -42.56 -66.23
CA GLY A 275 -22.34 -42.43 -67.40
C GLY A 275 -21.63 -42.67 -68.73
N MET A 276 -22.03 -43.71 -69.45
CA MET A 276 -21.54 -44.02 -70.82
C MET A 276 -22.02 -43.02 -71.90
N ALA A 277 -22.82 -42.00 -71.54
CA ALA A 277 -23.38 -41.00 -72.45
C ALA A 277 -22.85 -39.57 -72.16
N PRO A 278 -22.27 -38.84 -73.15
CA PRO A 278 -21.66 -37.52 -72.94
C PRO A 278 -22.58 -36.47 -72.30
N ASP A 279 -23.88 -36.47 -72.63
CA ASP A 279 -24.86 -35.53 -72.09
C ASP A 279 -25.23 -35.77 -70.62
N LEU A 280 -25.07 -37.00 -70.15
CA LEU A 280 -25.29 -37.36 -68.74
C LEU A 280 -24.11 -36.88 -67.89
N VAL A 281 -22.89 -37.08 -68.40
CA VAL A 281 -21.65 -36.62 -67.76
C VAL A 281 -21.65 -35.08 -67.61
N ASN A 282 -22.05 -34.35 -68.65
CA ASN A 282 -22.12 -32.88 -68.60
C ASN A 282 -23.15 -32.37 -67.56
N ARG A 283 -24.34 -32.99 -67.50
CA ARG A 283 -25.37 -32.64 -66.49
C ARG A 283 -24.91 -32.99 -65.07
N GLN A 284 -24.33 -34.16 -64.87
CA GLN A 284 -23.76 -34.57 -63.60
C GLN A 284 -22.70 -33.59 -63.12
N ASN A 285 -21.79 -33.13 -64.00
CA ASN A 285 -20.78 -32.13 -63.66
C ASN A 285 -21.38 -30.78 -63.25
N GLN A 286 -22.42 -30.30 -63.97
CA GLN A 286 -23.06 -29.02 -63.66
C GLN A 286 -23.82 -29.04 -62.32
N VAL A 287 -24.54 -30.13 -62.06
CA VAL A 287 -25.23 -30.37 -60.79
C VAL A 287 -24.21 -30.45 -59.66
N MET A 288 -23.13 -31.19 -59.90
CA MET A 288 -22.09 -31.38 -58.93
C MET A 288 -21.40 -30.05 -58.58
N GLU A 289 -21.11 -29.19 -59.55
CA GLU A 289 -20.59 -27.83 -59.30
C GLU A 289 -21.59 -26.96 -58.53
N THR A 290 -22.89 -27.09 -58.79
CA THR A 290 -23.93 -26.36 -58.03
C THR A 290 -24.02 -26.83 -56.58
N VAL A 291 -24.00 -28.15 -56.35
CA VAL A 291 -23.98 -28.75 -55.00
C VAL A 291 -22.70 -28.34 -54.28
N LYS A 292 -21.55 -28.40 -54.94
CA LYS A 292 -20.26 -27.96 -54.41
C LYS A 292 -20.30 -26.49 -54.00
N ALA A 293 -20.82 -25.60 -54.85
CA ALA A 293 -20.96 -24.19 -54.52
C ALA A 293 -21.87 -23.96 -53.29
N SER A 294 -22.99 -24.67 -53.19
CA SER A 294 -23.89 -24.60 -52.03
C SER A 294 -23.23 -25.12 -50.75
N VAL A 295 -22.48 -26.22 -50.84
CA VAL A 295 -21.75 -26.80 -49.71
C VAL A 295 -20.63 -25.86 -49.25
N THR A 296 -19.87 -25.28 -50.17
CA THR A 296 -18.82 -24.30 -49.87
C THR A 296 -19.39 -23.05 -49.20
N ALA A 297 -20.57 -22.57 -49.63
CA ALA A 297 -21.22 -21.44 -48.98
C ALA A 297 -21.64 -21.78 -47.53
N GLN A 298 -22.21 -22.95 -47.32
CA GLN A 298 -22.64 -23.41 -45.99
C GLN A 298 -21.46 -23.66 -45.06
N SER A 299 -20.39 -24.31 -45.56
CA SER A 299 -19.17 -24.54 -44.78
C SER A 299 -18.52 -23.23 -44.37
N LYS A 300 -18.44 -22.24 -45.27
CA LYS A 300 -17.91 -20.91 -44.96
C LYS A 300 -18.73 -20.18 -43.89
N ALA A 301 -20.06 -20.30 -43.94
CA ALA A 301 -20.93 -19.72 -42.92
C ALA A 301 -20.71 -20.37 -41.54
N LEU A 302 -20.64 -21.71 -41.49
CA LEU A 302 -20.38 -22.46 -40.26
C LEU A 302 -18.97 -22.17 -39.70
N ALA A 303 -17.97 -22.10 -40.59
CA ALA A 303 -16.59 -21.77 -40.24
C ALA A 303 -16.48 -20.36 -39.67
N LYS A 304 -17.18 -19.38 -40.25
CA LYS A 304 -17.24 -18.00 -39.74
C LYS A 304 -17.90 -17.94 -38.37
N ALA A 305 -19.03 -18.64 -38.19
CA ALA A 305 -19.71 -18.66 -36.90
C ALA A 305 -18.87 -19.32 -35.81
N ALA A 306 -18.12 -20.38 -36.14
CA ALA A 306 -17.16 -21.00 -35.24
C ALA A 306 -16.00 -20.04 -34.89
N ASP A 307 -15.46 -19.30 -35.86
CA ASP A 307 -14.42 -18.28 -35.60
C ASP A 307 -14.93 -17.17 -34.67
N GLU A 308 -16.15 -16.69 -34.85
CA GLU A 308 -16.76 -15.69 -33.98
C GLU A 308 -16.87 -16.18 -32.52
N ILE A 309 -16.97 -17.49 -32.30
CA ILE A 309 -16.94 -18.10 -30.97
C ILE A 309 -15.51 -18.24 -30.47
N LEU A 310 -14.57 -18.70 -31.31
CA LEU A 310 -13.17 -18.92 -30.96
C LEU A 310 -12.42 -17.62 -30.63
N VAL A 311 -12.84 -16.48 -31.19
CA VAL A 311 -12.26 -15.16 -30.93
C VAL A 311 -12.82 -14.53 -29.65
N ARG A 312 -13.88 -15.09 -29.04
CA ARG A 312 -14.39 -14.57 -27.76
C ARG A 312 -13.29 -14.65 -26.70
N PRO A 313 -13.12 -13.58 -25.89
CA PRO A 313 -12.07 -13.56 -24.89
C PRO A 313 -12.28 -14.70 -23.88
N PRO A 314 -11.25 -15.54 -23.63
CA PRO A 314 -11.33 -16.55 -22.60
C PRO A 314 -11.46 -15.88 -21.24
N VAL A 315 -12.16 -16.52 -20.32
CA VAL A 315 -12.24 -16.06 -18.93
C VAL A 315 -10.89 -16.32 -18.28
N ALA A 316 -10.25 -15.27 -17.77
CA ALA A 316 -8.97 -15.41 -17.08
C ALA A 316 -9.17 -16.25 -15.81
N GLU A 317 -8.28 -17.21 -15.59
CA GLU A 317 -8.31 -18.02 -14.37
C GLU A 317 -7.98 -17.14 -13.16
N ARG A 318 -8.99 -16.87 -12.31
CA ARG A 318 -8.77 -16.14 -11.06
C ARG A 318 -8.10 -17.06 -10.04
N ARG A 319 -6.86 -16.74 -9.68
CA ARG A 319 -6.20 -17.33 -8.52
C ARG A 319 -6.74 -16.70 -7.24
N PHE A 320 -7.35 -17.49 -6.37
CA PHE A 320 -7.69 -17.07 -5.02
C PHE A 320 -6.40 -16.89 -4.19
N VAL A 321 -6.28 -15.75 -3.50
CA VAL A 321 -5.18 -15.46 -2.59
C VAL A 321 -5.79 -15.22 -1.20
N PRO A 322 -5.60 -16.12 -0.23
CA PRO A 322 -6.10 -15.88 1.11
C PRO A 322 -5.37 -14.71 1.74
N LEU A 323 -6.11 -13.84 2.44
CA LEU A 323 -5.55 -12.73 3.21
C LEU A 323 -5.68 -12.99 4.70
N SER A 324 -4.63 -12.70 5.46
CA SER A 324 -4.72 -12.59 6.90
C SER A 324 -5.60 -11.40 7.31
N PRO A 325 -6.17 -11.39 8.53
CA PRO A 325 -6.92 -10.25 9.05
C PRO A 325 -6.17 -8.92 8.97
N ALA A 326 -4.85 -8.94 9.18
CA ALA A 326 -4.04 -7.73 9.15
C ALA A 326 -3.79 -7.23 7.71
N GLU A 327 -3.56 -8.13 6.75
CA GLU A 327 -3.46 -7.78 5.33
C GLU A 327 -4.80 -7.28 4.78
N ALA A 328 -5.91 -7.92 5.16
CA ALA A 328 -7.24 -7.52 4.70
C ALA A 328 -7.59 -6.09 5.14
N VAL A 329 -7.23 -5.68 6.36
CA VAL A 329 -7.48 -4.30 6.84
C VAL A 329 -6.63 -3.26 6.12
N LEU A 330 -5.47 -3.65 5.60
CA LEU A 330 -4.64 -2.77 4.76
C LEU A 330 -5.22 -2.67 3.35
N GLU A 331 -5.58 -3.80 2.74
CA GLU A 331 -6.17 -3.84 1.40
C GLU A 331 -7.50 -3.07 1.34
N TYR A 332 -8.37 -3.27 2.34
CA TYR A 332 -9.68 -2.64 2.45
C TYR A 332 -9.70 -1.43 3.39
N ALA A 333 -8.57 -0.73 3.55
CA ALA A 333 -8.45 0.35 4.53
C ALA A 333 -9.52 1.45 4.40
N SER A 334 -9.96 1.74 3.16
CA SER A 334 -11.02 2.72 2.88
C SER A 334 -12.38 2.35 3.47
N ASP A 335 -12.67 1.06 3.58
CA ASP A 335 -13.97 0.56 4.04
C ASP A 335 -14.03 0.56 5.58
N PHE A 336 -12.87 0.60 6.24
CA PHE A 336 -12.72 0.52 7.70
C PHE A 336 -12.13 1.78 8.34
N ILE A 337 -12.40 2.96 7.76
CA ILE A 337 -11.96 4.27 8.31
C ILE A 337 -12.28 4.41 9.81
N PRO A 338 -13.47 4.03 10.33
CA PRO A 338 -13.76 4.15 11.76
C PRO A 338 -12.83 3.30 12.64
N ALA A 339 -12.44 2.10 12.18
CA ALA A 339 -11.53 1.23 12.92
C ALA A 339 -10.11 1.79 12.91
N TRP A 340 -9.65 2.31 11.76
CA TRP A 340 -8.38 3.02 11.64
C TRP A 340 -8.34 4.27 12.52
N ALA A 341 -9.39 5.08 12.50
CA ALA A 341 -9.50 6.26 13.33
C ALA A 341 -9.44 5.90 14.82
N GLY A 342 -10.15 4.84 15.24
CA GLY A 342 -10.09 4.32 16.61
C GLY A 342 -8.68 3.86 17.01
N ALA A 343 -8.04 3.06 16.15
CA ALA A 343 -6.69 2.54 16.38
C ALA A 343 -5.64 3.65 16.50
N ILE A 344 -5.64 4.60 15.57
CA ILE A 344 -4.76 5.78 15.59
C ILE A 344 -5.05 6.64 16.82
N SER A 345 -6.32 6.81 17.19
CA SER A 345 -6.70 7.62 18.35
C SER A 345 -6.18 7.01 19.65
N ILE A 346 -6.28 5.69 19.84
CA ILE A 346 -5.74 5.02 21.04
C ILE A 346 -4.25 5.32 21.21
N ASP A 347 -3.50 5.30 20.11
CA ASP A 347 -2.06 5.51 20.10
C ASP A 347 -1.65 6.99 20.28
N LEU A 348 -2.41 7.93 19.69
CA LEU A 348 -2.03 9.34 19.58
C LEU A 348 -2.80 10.31 20.49
N LEU A 349 -3.91 9.89 21.13
CA LEU A 349 -4.67 10.72 22.07
C LEU A 349 -3.79 11.31 23.19
N PRO A 350 -2.78 10.62 23.74
CA PRO A 350 -1.89 11.25 24.72
C PRO A 350 -1.18 12.51 24.21
N GLY A 351 -0.99 12.67 22.89
CA GLY A 351 -0.48 13.92 22.31
C GLY A 351 -1.38 15.13 22.58
N VAL A 352 -2.70 14.93 22.60
CA VAL A 352 -3.64 15.98 23.00
C VAL A 352 -3.41 16.40 24.45
N MET A 353 -3.14 15.44 25.34
CA MET A 353 -2.83 15.70 26.74
C MET A 353 -1.53 16.51 26.89
N VAL A 354 -0.50 16.18 26.11
CA VAL A 354 0.76 16.96 26.04
C VAL A 354 0.47 18.42 25.65
N PHE A 355 -0.36 18.66 24.64
CA PHE A 355 -0.71 20.01 24.22
C PHE A 355 -1.51 20.77 25.28
N ILE A 356 -2.48 20.14 25.93
CA ILE A 356 -3.23 20.74 27.05
C ILE A 356 -2.27 21.15 28.15
N LEU A 357 -1.38 20.26 28.59
CA LEU A 357 -0.38 20.55 29.61
C LEU A 357 0.56 21.69 29.18
N ALA A 358 0.99 21.72 27.93
CA ALA A 358 1.85 22.78 27.40
C ALA A 358 1.18 24.16 27.40
N VAL A 359 -0.11 24.23 27.07
CA VAL A 359 -0.90 25.46 27.11
C VAL A 359 -1.08 25.94 28.55
N VAL A 360 -1.42 25.04 29.47
CA VAL A 360 -1.62 25.37 30.89
C VAL A 360 -0.33 25.86 31.54
N HIS A 361 0.79 25.13 31.38
CA HIS A 361 2.10 25.58 31.89
C HIS A 361 2.56 26.88 31.24
N GLY A 362 2.21 27.10 29.96
CA GLY A 362 2.45 28.39 29.29
C GLY A 362 1.62 29.54 29.87
N ALA A 363 0.38 29.28 30.29
CA ALA A 363 -0.49 30.27 30.94
C ALA A 363 0.00 30.61 32.36
N ILE A 364 0.40 29.61 33.14
CA ILE A 364 0.99 29.77 34.48
C ILE A 364 2.22 30.69 34.38
N ARG A 365 3.18 30.37 33.50
CA ARG A 365 4.39 31.20 33.31
C ARG A 365 4.10 32.65 32.95
N ARG A 366 3.18 32.90 32.00
CA ARG A 366 2.80 34.27 31.62
C ARG A 366 2.19 35.05 32.78
N GLN A 367 1.47 34.37 33.67
CA GLN A 367 0.91 35.00 34.86
C GLN A 367 1.99 35.31 35.90
N GLU A 368 2.96 34.42 36.09
CA GLU A 368 4.12 34.61 36.98
C GLU A 368 5.06 35.73 36.47
N GLU A 369 5.31 35.82 35.16
CA GLU A 369 6.09 36.90 34.54
C GLU A 369 5.50 38.30 34.84
N GLY A 370 4.18 38.39 35.00
CA GLY A 370 3.47 39.62 35.37
C GLY A 370 3.47 39.95 36.87
N MET A 371 3.99 39.08 37.74
CA MET A 371 4.02 39.31 39.19
C MET A 371 5.23 40.16 39.61
N PRO A 372 5.12 41.01 40.66
CA PRO A 372 6.26 41.67 41.27
C PRO A 372 7.33 40.66 41.72
N PHE A 373 8.61 41.03 41.62
CA PHE A 373 9.75 40.16 41.99
C PHE A 373 9.65 39.59 43.41
N ALA A 374 9.13 40.37 44.36
CA ALA A 374 8.93 39.95 45.74
C ALA A 374 7.92 38.79 45.90
N GLU A 375 7.01 38.59 44.95
CA GLU A 375 6.02 37.51 44.95
C GLU A 375 6.50 36.28 44.15
N ARG A 376 7.65 36.37 43.48
CA ARG A 376 8.26 35.29 42.69
C ARG A 376 9.38 34.54 43.40
N ILE A 377 9.94 35.13 44.46
CA ILE A 377 11.05 34.56 45.21
C ILE A 377 10.53 33.65 46.32
N THR A 378 11.06 32.44 46.37
CA THR A 378 10.91 31.56 47.53
C THR A 378 11.81 32.03 48.67
N VAL A 379 11.45 31.74 49.92
CA VAL A 379 12.29 32.09 51.09
C VAL A 379 13.71 31.50 50.96
N ALA A 380 13.85 30.34 50.31
CA ALA A 380 15.16 29.72 50.05
C ALA A 380 16.01 30.57 49.09
N GLU A 381 15.45 31.06 47.99
CA GLU A 381 16.14 31.95 47.05
C GLU A 381 16.45 33.31 47.68
N LEU A 382 15.61 33.81 48.61
CA LEU A 382 15.92 35.02 49.38
C LEU A 382 17.13 34.80 50.30
N LEU A 383 17.21 33.66 50.97
CA LEU A 383 18.35 33.34 51.83
C LEU A 383 19.64 33.15 51.02
N GLU A 384 19.56 32.53 49.84
CA GLU A 384 20.70 32.36 48.94
C GLU A 384 21.17 33.71 48.35
N THR A 385 20.24 34.58 47.95
CA THR A 385 20.56 35.93 47.49
C THR A 385 21.16 36.81 48.59
N LEU A 386 20.67 36.69 49.84
CA LEU A 386 21.27 37.36 51.00
C LEU A 386 22.66 36.80 51.33
N ALA A 387 22.87 35.49 51.21
CA ALA A 387 24.20 34.88 51.39
C ALA A 387 25.18 35.37 50.31
N LEU A 388 24.74 35.46 49.06
CA LEU A 388 25.51 36.01 47.96
C LEU A 388 25.83 37.50 48.18
N GLN A 389 24.87 38.30 48.64
CA GLN A 389 25.05 39.70 48.98
C GLN A 389 26.10 39.86 50.09
N LYS A 390 26.04 39.03 51.13
CA LYS A 390 27.02 39.04 52.22
C LYS A 390 28.42 38.71 51.70
N ALA A 391 28.56 37.67 50.88
CA ALA A 391 29.85 37.30 50.27
C ALA A 391 30.42 38.42 49.37
N ILE A 392 29.58 39.10 48.60
CA ILE A 392 29.99 40.26 47.79
C ILE A 392 30.44 41.41 48.70
N SER A 393 29.71 41.69 49.79
CA SER A 393 30.05 42.75 50.73
C SER A 393 31.36 42.48 51.48
N GLU A 394 31.62 41.24 51.88
CA GLU A 394 32.89 40.82 52.51
C GLU A 394 34.06 40.96 51.53
N LYS A 395 33.86 40.58 50.27
CA LYS A 395 34.86 40.75 49.21
C LYS A 395 35.12 42.23 48.88
N ALA A 396 34.07 43.06 48.89
CA ALA A 396 34.20 44.51 48.74
C ALA A 396 34.94 45.15 49.92
N ALA A 397 34.65 44.72 51.15
CA ALA A 397 35.34 45.17 52.36
C ALA A 397 36.84 44.81 52.35
N GLN A 398 37.19 43.60 51.90
CA GLN A 398 38.59 43.19 51.71
C GLN A 398 39.31 44.01 50.63
N THR A 399 38.59 44.42 49.57
CA THR A 399 39.15 45.27 48.50
C THR A 399 39.42 46.70 49.00
N THR A 400 38.58 47.25 49.88
CA THR A 400 38.81 48.56 50.50
C THR A 400 39.94 48.58 51.54
N VAL A 401 40.26 47.45 52.19
CA VAL A 401 41.38 47.37 53.14
C VAL A 401 42.74 47.26 52.44
N ALA A 402 42.78 46.77 51.20
CA ALA A 402 44.00 46.69 50.39
C ALA A 402 44.36 47.99 49.64
N GLY A 403 43.57 49.07 49.80
CA GLY A 403 43.65 50.29 48.98
C GLY A 403 44.01 51.58 49.73
N ALA A 404 44.70 51.52 50.87
CA ALA A 404 45.34 52.68 51.47
C ALA A 404 46.86 52.58 51.23
N PRO A 405 47.50 53.49 50.46
CA PRO A 405 48.95 53.50 50.37
C PRO A 405 49.50 53.79 51.77
N SER A 406 50.44 52.96 52.23
CA SER A 406 51.10 53.17 53.52
C SER A 406 51.97 54.43 53.46
N ALA A 407 52.08 55.13 54.58
CA ALA A 407 52.93 56.32 54.72
C ALA A 407 54.44 56.06 54.50
N GLU A 408 54.85 54.81 54.25
CA GLU A 408 56.22 54.41 53.91
C GLU A 408 56.54 54.56 52.41
N GLU A 409 55.58 54.39 51.49
CA GLU A 409 55.83 54.54 50.05
C GLU A 409 55.92 56.02 49.62
N VAL A 410 55.29 56.94 50.35
CA VAL A 410 55.42 58.40 50.12
C VAL A 410 56.73 58.95 50.68
N ALA A 411 57.32 58.29 51.69
CA ALA A 411 58.56 58.71 52.33
C ALA A 411 59.83 58.34 51.53
N LEU A 412 59.79 57.25 50.74
CA LEU A 412 60.93 56.84 49.90
C LEU A 412 61.04 57.66 48.60
N ALA A 413 59.97 58.30 48.15
CA ALA A 413 59.96 59.19 46.98
C ALA A 413 60.37 60.65 47.32
N ALA A 414 60.53 60.98 48.61
CA ALA A 414 60.82 62.34 49.09
C ALA A 414 62.28 62.56 49.53
N ALA A 415 63.16 61.57 49.36
CA ALA A 415 64.55 61.61 49.80
C ALA A 415 65.55 61.68 48.63
N GLU A 416 65.42 62.70 47.78
CA GLU A 416 66.53 63.31 47.04
C GLU A 416 66.20 64.78 46.73
N PRO A 417 66.70 65.76 47.52
CA PRO A 417 66.59 67.15 47.15
C PRO A 417 67.97 67.79 46.92
N ARG A 418 68.17 68.26 45.69
CA ARG A 418 68.79 69.56 45.35
C ARG A 418 69.97 70.03 46.21
N ALA A 419 71.18 69.80 45.71
CA ALA A 419 72.15 70.89 45.62
C ALA A 419 71.93 71.53 44.24
N ARG A 420 71.02 72.54 44.15
CA ARG A 420 71.39 73.96 43.95
C ARG A 420 72.46 74.06 42.85
N GLU A 421 72.10 74.30 41.58
CA GLU A 421 71.38 75.50 41.12
C GLU A 421 71.80 76.74 41.91
N GLU A 422 73.10 77.03 41.83
CA GLU A 422 73.65 78.36 41.95
C GLU A 422 74.83 78.49 40.97
N GLN A 423 74.53 78.40 39.68
CA GLN A 423 75.37 78.97 38.62
C GLN A 423 74.47 79.71 37.64
N VAL A 424 74.35 80.98 37.97
CA VAL A 424 73.92 82.11 37.16
C VAL A 424 74.53 82.06 35.76
N ALA A 425 73.66 82.27 34.77
CA ALA A 425 73.88 82.90 33.47
C ALA A 425 75.08 82.42 32.62
N ASP A 426 74.79 81.80 31.47
CA ASP A 426 75.15 82.43 30.19
C ASP A 426 74.41 81.78 29.01
N GLU A 427 74.05 82.63 28.04
CA GLU A 427 73.98 82.39 26.58
C GLU A 427 73.32 81.10 26.02
N ARG A 428 72.16 81.17 25.35
CA ARG A 428 71.87 81.63 23.96
C ARG A 428 71.61 80.43 23.02
N GLU A 429 70.56 80.61 22.19
CA GLU A 429 70.37 80.01 20.85
C GLU A 429 70.18 78.47 20.79
N ALA A 430 69.32 77.86 19.98
CA ALA A 430 68.40 78.25 18.93
C ALA A 430 67.41 77.07 18.72
N GLU A 431 66.19 77.37 18.29
CA GLU A 431 65.33 76.42 17.55
C GLU A 431 65.87 76.30 16.07
N PRO A 432 65.43 75.41 15.14
CA PRO A 432 64.24 74.53 15.13
C PRO A 432 64.30 73.23 14.25
N PHE A 433 63.11 72.67 13.91
CA PHE A 433 62.73 71.83 12.73
C PHE A 433 63.07 70.31 12.76
N MET A 434 62.32 69.35 12.19
CA MET A 434 60.96 69.19 11.61
C MET A 434 60.75 67.69 11.23
N ARG A 435 59.48 67.23 11.25
CA ARG A 435 58.78 66.22 10.39
C ARG A 435 59.14 64.71 10.32
N ASP A 436 58.04 63.94 10.36
CA ASP A 436 57.61 62.74 9.58
C ASP A 436 58.65 61.78 8.98
N ASP A 437 58.44 60.47 9.13
CA ASP A 437 58.16 59.63 7.95
C ASP A 437 57.71 58.18 8.22
N LEU A 438 56.99 57.68 7.21
CA LEU A 438 56.47 56.33 6.98
C LEU A 438 57.53 55.31 6.50
N HIS A 439 57.11 54.04 6.53
CA HIS A 439 57.48 52.90 5.66
C HIS A 439 58.67 51.96 6.01
N HIS A 440 58.29 50.67 6.00
CA HIS A 440 58.90 49.52 5.29
C HIS A 440 59.83 48.51 6.03
N ARG A 441 59.58 47.23 5.66
CA ARG A 441 60.51 46.09 5.48
C ARG A 441 60.93 45.30 6.74
N THR A 442 61.15 43.98 6.77
CA THR A 442 61.04 42.79 5.87
C THR A 442 61.42 41.53 6.70
N ALA A 443 61.23 40.34 6.10
CA ALA A 443 61.89 39.04 6.36
C ALA A 443 61.23 38.15 7.44
N GLU A 444 60.84 36.88 7.24
CA GLU A 444 61.28 35.69 6.45
C GLU A 444 61.72 34.59 7.42
N SER A 445 61.00 33.44 7.43
CA SER A 445 61.44 32.05 7.69
C SER A 445 60.19 31.19 7.96
N ASP A 446 59.75 30.38 6.99
CA ASP A 446 59.91 28.91 6.98
C ASP A 446 59.22 28.17 8.15
N ASP A 447 58.14 27.42 7.87
CA ASP A 447 58.28 26.00 7.59
C ASP A 447 56.98 25.36 7.06
N THR A 448 57.21 24.31 6.30
CA THR A 448 56.38 23.50 5.43
C THR A 448 55.25 22.69 6.09
N HIS A 449 54.10 22.58 5.40
CA HIS A 449 53.60 21.29 4.90
C HIS A 449 52.39 21.48 3.96
N GLN A 450 52.58 21.04 2.72
CA GLN A 450 51.63 21.02 1.62
C GLN A 450 51.32 19.56 1.28
N ALA A 451 50.04 19.22 1.05
CA ALA A 451 49.63 18.15 0.14
C ALA A 451 48.16 18.31 -0.29
N THR A 452 48.00 19.01 -1.42
CA THR A 452 47.00 18.95 -2.50
C THR A 452 46.68 17.51 -2.97
N ASN A 453 45.60 17.11 -3.67
CA ASN A 453 44.80 17.60 -4.82
C ASN A 453 43.49 16.76 -4.87
N VAL A 454 42.28 17.20 -5.27
CA VAL A 454 41.73 17.71 -6.56
C VAL A 454 41.80 16.74 -7.76
N ALA A 455 40.64 16.28 -8.23
CA ALA A 455 40.33 15.82 -9.60
C ALA A 455 38.81 16.07 -9.81
N SER A 456 38.37 17.08 -10.56
CA SER A 456 38.23 17.23 -12.03
C SER A 456 37.15 16.35 -12.68
N PHE A 457 35.99 17.01 -12.86
CA PHE A 457 34.90 16.92 -13.84
C PHE A 457 35.12 16.22 -15.21
N ASP A 458 34.10 15.50 -15.70
CA ASP A 458 33.74 15.42 -17.14
C ASP A 458 32.22 15.15 -17.33
N PRO A 459 31.46 16.00 -18.06
CA PRO A 459 30.04 15.84 -18.36
C PRO A 459 29.81 15.41 -19.82
N GLY A 460 29.14 14.27 -20.04
CA GLY A 460 28.71 13.95 -21.40
C GLY A 460 28.06 12.59 -21.61
N LYS A 461 26.73 12.54 -21.50
CA LYS A 461 25.84 11.90 -22.50
C LYS A 461 24.38 12.12 -22.14
N ASN A 462 23.66 12.72 -23.08
CA ASN A 462 22.22 12.99 -23.08
C ASN A 462 21.64 12.40 -24.40
N PRO A 463 20.34 12.56 -24.76
CA PRO A 463 19.21 11.66 -24.55
C PRO A 463 18.57 11.12 -25.87
N ARG A 464 17.48 10.31 -25.79
CA ARG A 464 16.32 10.21 -26.75
C ARG A 464 15.33 9.13 -26.27
N LYS A 465 14.07 9.48 -25.95
CA LYS A 465 12.82 9.56 -26.78
C LYS A 465 12.29 8.18 -27.24
N GLY A 466 11.00 7.93 -26.94
CA GLY A 466 10.20 6.72 -27.23
C GLY A 466 9.85 6.50 -28.71
N PRO A 467 8.68 5.94 -29.08
CA PRO A 467 7.42 5.78 -28.32
C PRO A 467 7.35 4.55 -27.41
#